data_AF-A0A3D2Z4R6-F1
#
_entry.id   AF-A0A3D2Z4R6-F1
#
_cell.length_a   1.000
_cell.length_b   1.000
_cell.length_c   1.000
_cell.angle_alpha   90.00
_cell.angle_beta   90.00
_cell.angle_gamma   90.00
#
_symmetry.space_group_name_H-M   'P 1'
#
loop_
_entity.id
_entity.type
_entity.pdbx_description
1 polymer ?
#
loop_
_entity_poly.entity_id
_entity_poly.type
_entity_poly.pdbx_seq_one_letter_code
_entity_poly.pdbx_strand_id
1 'polypeptide(L)' 'LGAVVIAREYGGTPAIWCAPARLNQVFLHLITNALTAIEEAGTIALRTWTEEEVLCISISDSG' A
#
# COMPACT_ATOMS: atom_id res chain seq x y z
N LEU A 1 12.34 7.31 -18.56
CA LEU A 1 11.28 7.15 -17.55
C LEU A 1 10.81 5.72 -17.65
N GLY A 2 11.38 4.83 -16.84
CA GLY A 2 10.82 3.49 -16.74
C GLY A 2 9.45 3.57 -16.07
N ALA A 3 8.60 2.59 -16.35
CA ALA A 3 7.25 2.56 -15.80
C ALA A 3 7.27 1.93 -14.41
N VAL A 4 6.60 2.57 -13.45
CA VAL A 4 6.24 1.93 -12.18
C VAL A 4 4.95 1.15 -12.38
N VAL A 5 4.97 -0.14 -12.05
CA VAL A 5 3.79 -1.02 -12.11
C VAL A 5 3.16 -1.09 -10.72
N ILE A 6 1.83 -1.07 -10.66
CA ILE A 6 1.10 -1.25 -9.41
C ILE A 6 0.44 -2.62 -9.39
N ALA A 7 0.96 -3.51 -8.55
CA ALA A 7 0.36 -4.82 -8.27
C ALA A 7 -0.61 -4.67 -7.08
N ARG A 8 -1.83 -5.19 -7.21
CA ARG A 8 -2.89 -5.02 -6.20
C ARG A 8 -3.52 -6.36 -5.87
N GLU A 9 -3.51 -6.69 -4.60
CA GLU A 9 -4.15 -7.88 -4.03
C GLU A 9 -5.05 -7.45 -2.87
N TYR A 10 -6.28 -7.06 -3.19
CA TYR A 10 -7.24 -6.60 -2.21
C TYR A 10 -8.15 -7.74 -1.78
N GLY A 11 -8.05 -8.12 -0.51
CA GLY A 11 -8.94 -9.06 0.16
C GLY A 11 -9.04 -8.74 1.65
N GLY A 12 -10.00 -9.34 2.36
CA GLY A 12 -10.12 -9.19 3.81
C GLY A 12 -10.22 -7.75 4.29
N THR A 13 -11.13 -6.95 3.71
CA THR A 13 -11.38 -5.54 4.09
C THR A 13 -12.70 -5.37 4.85
N PRO A 14 -12.84 -5.94 6.07
CA PRO A 14 -14.02 -5.70 6.88
C PRO A 14 -14.13 -4.23 7.26
N ALA A 15 -15.34 -3.79 7.62
CA ALA A 15 -15.52 -2.48 8.20
C ALA A 15 -14.81 -2.41 9.56
N ILE A 16 -13.96 -1.40 9.74
CA ILE A 16 -13.23 -1.17 10.98
C ILE A 16 -13.54 0.23 11.53
N TRP A 17 -13.49 0.36 12.86
CA TRP A 17 -13.51 1.66 13.50
C TRP A 17 -12.17 2.36 13.27
N CYS A 18 -12.20 3.46 12.51
CA CYS A 18 -10.99 4.21 12.17
C CYS A 18 -11.29 5.68 11.90
N ALA A 19 -10.24 6.48 11.72
CA ALA A 19 -10.31 7.84 11.19
C ALA A 19 -9.88 7.82 9.71
N PRO A 20 -10.82 7.80 8.73
CA PRO A 20 -10.49 7.56 7.31
C PRO A 20 -9.48 8.57 6.75
N ALA A 21 -9.61 9.85 7.11
CA ALA A 21 -8.71 10.90 6.64
C ALA A 21 -7.26 10.69 7.12
N ARG A 22 -7.06 10.18 8.35
CA ARG A 22 -5.72 9.88 8.88
C ARG A 22 -5.10 8.67 8.18
N LEU A 23 -5.88 7.62 7.94
CA LEU A 23 -5.40 6.45 7.18
C LEU A 23 -5.02 6.84 5.75
N ASN A 24 -5.83 7.66 5.09
CA ASN A 24 -5.50 8.18 3.76
C ASN A 24 -4.16 8.93 3.75
N GLN A 25 -3.88 9.76 4.77
CA GLN A 25 -2.59 10.44 4.89
C GLN A 25 -1.42 9.46 5.06
N VAL A 26 -1.58 8.41 5.88
CA VAL A 26 -0.55 7.37 6.06
C VAL A 26 -0.28 6.65 4.73
N PHE A 27 -1.32 6.24 4.01
CA PHE A 27 -1.15 5.54 2.73
C PHE A 27 -0.46 6.42 1.68
N LEU A 28 -0.85 7.69 1.57
CA LEU A 28 -0.21 8.63 0.65
C LEU A 28 1.28 8.83 0.98
N HIS A 29 1.65 8.94 2.25
CA HIS A 29 3.05 9.07 2.64
C HIS A 29 3.85 7.82 2.29
N LEU A 30 3.32 6.62 2.59
CA LEU A 30 4.02 5.37 2.28
C LEU A 30 4.18 5.15 0.77
N ILE A 31 3.15 5.45 -0.03
CA ILE A 31 3.21 5.37 -1.50
C ILE A 31 4.20 6.39 -2.06
N THR A 32 4.25 7.59 -1.51
CA THR A 32 5.20 8.63 -1.96
C THR A 32 6.65 8.21 -1.67
N ASN A 33 6.90 7.60 -0.50
CA ASN A 33 8.23 7.06 -0.17
C ASN A 33 8.63 5.94 -1.13
N ALA A 34 7.72 4.99 -1.38
CA ALA A 34 7.92 3.90 -2.33
C ALA A 34 8.22 4.41 -3.75
N LEU A 35 7.52 5.45 -4.22
CA LEU A 35 7.79 6.07 -5.52
C LEU A 35 9.15 6.77 -5.58
N THR A 36 9.63 7.31 -4.46
CA THR A 36 10.91 8.03 -4.40
C THR A 36 12.10 7.07 -4.38
N ALA A 37 11.92 5.89 -3.80
CA ALA A 37 12.97 4.88 -3.69
C ALA A 37 13.19 4.12 -5.02
N ILE A 38 12.17 4.04 -5.88
CA ILE A 38 12.28 3.49 -7.24
C ILE A 38 12.94 4.52 -8.19
N GLU A 39 14.16 4.22 -8.67
CA GLU A 39 14.94 5.13 -9.53
C GLU A 39 14.45 5.20 -11.00
N GLU A 40 14.31 4.05 -11.67
CA GLU A 40 13.95 4.01 -13.10
C GLU A 40 12.66 3.23 -13.39
N ALA A 41 12.60 1.96 -13.01
CA ALA A 41 11.46 1.07 -13.20
C ALA A 41 11.32 0.16 -11.99
N GLY A 42 10.09 -0.15 -11.60
CA GLY A 42 9.85 -0.96 -10.41
C GLY A 42 8.39 -1.32 -10.22
N THR A 43 8.11 -1.98 -9.11
CA THR A 43 6.76 -2.39 -8.74
C THR A 43 6.43 -1.90 -7.34
N ILE A 44 5.25 -1.30 -7.17
CA ILE A 44 4.64 -1.13 -5.85
C ILE A 44 3.56 -2.20 -5.71
N ALA A 45 3.72 -3.08 -4.73
CA ALA A 45 2.76 -4.11 -4.37
C ALA A 45 1.91 -3.65 -3.19
N LEU A 46 0.59 -3.65 -3.38
CA LEU A 46 -0.41 -3.30 -2.38
C LEU A 46 -1.20 -4.56 -2.03
N ARG A 47 -1.18 -4.96 -0.77
CA ARG A 47 -1.91 -6.14 -0.29
C ARG A 47 -2.74 -5.80 0.93
N THR A 48 -3.98 -6.29 0.96
CA THR A 48 -4.81 -6.27 2.17
C THR A 48 -5.25 -7.69 2.49
N TRP A 49 -5.31 -8.03 3.77
CA TRP A 49 -5.84 -9.30 4.25
C TRP A 49 -6.34 -9.15 5.68
N THR A 50 -7.12 -10.13 6.13
CA THR A 50 -7.44 -10.28 7.56
C THR A 50 -6.61 -11.43 8.09
N GLU A 51 -5.93 -11.19 9.20
CA GLU A 51 -5.21 -12.22 9.95
C GLU A 51 -5.78 -12.21 11.36
N GLU A 52 -6.36 -13.34 11.77
CA GLU A 52 -7.14 -13.43 13.00
C GLU A 52 -8.23 -12.34 13.05
N GLU A 53 -8.13 -11.39 13.99
CA GLU A 53 -9.09 -10.30 14.22
C GLU A 53 -8.52 -8.93 13.80
N VAL A 54 -7.45 -8.89 13.00
CA VAL A 54 -6.84 -7.65 12.53
C VAL A 54 -6.88 -7.49 11.01
N LEU A 55 -7.22 -6.27 10.56
CA LEU A 55 -7.03 -5.86 9.18
C LEU A 55 -5.57 -5.51 8.96
N CYS A 56 -4.92 -6.23 8.05
CA CYS A 56 -3.54 -6.01 7.65
C CYS A 56 -3.47 -5.32 6.29
N ILE A 57 -2.50 -4.42 6.15
CA ILE A 57 -2.20 -3.71 4.91
C ILE A 57 -0.69 -3.76 4.72
N SER A 58 -0.23 -4.18 3.54
CA SER A 58 1.16 -4.15 3.12
C SER A 58 1.31 -3.25 1.91
N ILE A 59 2.35 -2.41 1.96
CA ILE A 59 2.81 -1.55 0.88
C ILE A 59 4.30 -1.86 0.74
N SER A 60 4.69 -2.49 -0.38
CA SER A 60 6.08 -2.85 -0.67
C SER A 60 6.47 -2.26 -2.02
N ASP A 61 7.69 -1.76 -2.12
CA ASP A 61 8.32 -1.36 -3.38
C ASP A 61 9.41 -2.38 -3.79
N SER A 62 10.06 -2.12 -4.92
CA SER A 62 11.14 -2.93 -5.47
C SER A 62 12.46 -2.17 -5.55
N GLY A 63 12.65 -1.13 -4.73
CA GLY A 63 13.81 -0.25 -4.76
C GLY A 63 13.67 0.84 -3.73
#